data_AF-A0A7V0T8G7-F1
#
_entry.id   AF-A0A7V0T8G7-F1
#
_cell.length_a   1.000
_cell.length_b   1.000
_cell.length_c   1.000
_cell.angle_alpha   90.00
_cell.angle_beta   90.00
_cell.angle_gamma   90.00
#
_symmetry.space_group_name_H-M   'P 1'
#
loop_
_entity.id
_entity.type
_entity.pdbx_description
1 polymer ?
#
loop_
_entity_poly.entity_id
_entity_poly.type
_entity_poly.pdbx_seq_one_letter_code
_entity_poly.pdbx_strand_id
1 'polypeptide(L)'
;MFQYEQNMANAHFYYVREDLQDLLRRLKKGMKVNGRILDKLSNNRYIIRILGYNLLTESEANFNIKDEVTLTVLQVEPHLTLNIAYRRKNNSDNAMDFLVY
;
A
#
# COMPACT_ATOMS: atom_id res chain seq x y z
N MET A 1 18.81 -41.05 8.48
CA MET A 1 19.12 -39.63 8.76
C MET A 1 19.05 -38.71 7.53
N PHE A 2 18.36 -39.06 6.43
CA PHE A 2 18.48 -38.30 5.16
C PHE A 2 17.19 -37.64 4.63
N GLN A 3 16.02 -37.87 5.23
CA GLN A 3 14.76 -37.26 4.75
C GLN A 3 14.43 -35.91 5.41
N TYR A 4 14.97 -35.63 6.60
CA TYR A 4 14.70 -34.37 7.32
C TYR A 4 15.42 -33.18 6.66
N GLU A 5 16.65 -33.36 6.21
CA GLU A 5 17.46 -32.31 5.58
C GLU A 5 16.99 -31.98 4.14
N GLN A 6 16.55 -32.98 3.38
CA GLN A 6 15.98 -32.81 2.03
C GLN A 6 14.71 -31.94 2.04
N ASN A 7 13.89 -32.02 3.09
CA ASN A 7 12.67 -31.23 3.23
C ASN A 7 12.93 -29.72 3.50
N MET A 8 14.12 -29.35 3.97
CA MET A 8 14.47 -27.94 4.19
C MET A 8 14.98 -27.23 2.93
N ALA A 9 15.47 -27.96 1.93
CA ALA A 9 15.96 -27.39 0.67
C ALA A 9 14.85 -26.70 -0.15
N ASN A 10 13.58 -27.09 0.07
CA ASN A 10 12.39 -26.49 -0.56
C ASN A 10 11.52 -25.70 0.43
N ALA A 11 12.03 -25.40 1.62
CA ALA A 11 11.27 -24.65 2.61
C ALA A 11 11.17 -23.17 2.20
N HIS A 12 9.94 -22.70 1.99
CA HIS A 12 9.68 -21.28 1.87
C HIS A 12 9.62 -20.66 3.27
N PHE A 13 10.62 -19.84 3.59
CA PHE A 13 10.64 -19.09 4.85
C PHE A 13 9.79 -17.83 4.70
N TYR A 14 8.71 -17.76 5.47
CA TYR A 14 7.87 -16.58 5.57
C TYR A 14 8.22 -15.84 6.86
N TYR A 15 8.75 -14.62 6.73
CA TYR A 15 8.99 -13.74 7.87
C TYR A 15 7.67 -13.04 8.22
N VAL A 16 7.03 -13.48 9.30
CA VAL A 16 5.91 -12.75 9.90
C VAL A 16 6.51 -11.63 10.76
N ARG A 17 6.43 -10.39 10.27
CA ARG A 17 6.84 -9.21 11.04
C ARG A 17 5.65 -8.78 11.91
N GLU A 18 5.88 -8.59 13.20
CA GLU A 18 4.82 -8.31 14.18
C GLU A 18 4.30 -6.86 14.12
N ASP A 19 4.98 -5.95 13.40
CA ASP A 19 4.63 -4.53 13.37
C ASP A 19 4.72 -3.86 11.97
N LEU A 20 4.27 -2.62 11.91
CA LEU A 20 4.38 -1.76 10.73
C LEU A 20 5.72 -1.02 10.65
N GLN A 21 6.65 -1.19 11.58
CA GLN A 21 7.89 -0.38 11.59
C GLN A 21 8.72 -0.60 10.33
N ASP A 22 8.75 -1.83 9.83
CA ASP A 22 9.50 -2.12 8.61
C ASP A 22 8.88 -1.51 7.36
N LEU A 23 7.55 -1.36 7.34
CA LEU A 23 6.91 -0.53 6.33
C LEU A 23 7.34 0.94 6.51
N LEU A 24 7.19 1.50 7.71
CA LEU A 24 7.45 2.90 7.99
C LEU A 24 8.91 3.30 7.68
N ARG A 25 9.89 2.47 8.05
CA ARG A 25 11.33 2.68 7.76
C ARG A 25 11.64 2.72 6.26
N ARG A 26 10.84 2.07 5.43
CA ARG A 26 11.01 2.05 3.97
C ARG A 26 10.38 3.26 3.30
N LEU A 27 9.41 3.91 3.95
CA LEU A 27 8.71 5.05 3.40
C LEU A 27 9.47 6.35 3.70
N LYS A 28 9.42 7.28 2.75
CA LYS A 28 9.99 8.62 2.89
C LYS A 28 9.01 9.64 2.32
N LYS A 29 8.93 10.83 2.91
CA LYS A 29 8.13 11.93 2.36
C LYS A 29 8.52 12.20 0.90
N GLY A 30 7.53 12.36 0.03
CA GLY A 30 7.68 12.51 -1.42
C GLY A 30 7.86 11.20 -2.19
N MET A 31 8.04 10.06 -1.51
CA MET A 31 8.16 8.76 -2.16
C MET A 31 6.84 8.39 -2.86
N LYS A 32 6.94 7.91 -4.10
CA LYS A 32 5.81 7.29 -4.80
C LYS A 32 5.84 5.78 -4.58
N VAL A 33 4.72 5.20 -4.17
CA VAL A 33 4.55 3.76 -3.99
C VAL A 33 3.34 3.29 -4.77
N ASN A 34 3.46 2.13 -5.41
CA ASN A 34 2.33 1.50 -6.08
C ASN A 34 1.51 0.71 -5.06
N GLY A 35 0.20 0.88 -5.13
CA GLY A 35 -0.76 0.19 -4.31
C GLY A 35 -1.79 -0.56 -5.16
N ARG A 36 -2.45 -1.53 -4.53
CA ARG A 36 -3.60 -2.23 -5.13
C ARG A 36 -4.76 -2.24 -4.15
N ILE A 37 -5.94 -1.89 -4.63
CA ILE A 37 -7.18 -2.01 -3.86
C ILE A 37 -7.54 -3.50 -3.76
N LEU A 38 -7.56 -4.03 -2.53
CA LEU A 38 -7.91 -5.40 -2.26
C LEU A 38 -9.40 -5.56 -1.96
N ASP A 39 -9.98 -4.57 -1.27
CA ASP A 39 -11.37 -4.61 -0.84
C ASP A 39 -11.95 -3.20 -0.68
N LYS A 40 -13.28 -3.09 -0.75
CA LYS A 40 -14.06 -1.86 -0.55
C LYS A 40 -15.07 -2.09 0.57
N LEU A 41 -14.79 -1.52 1.74
CA LEU A 41 -15.60 -1.69 2.95
C LEU A 41 -16.79 -0.72 2.99
N SER A 42 -16.63 0.47 2.41
CA SER A 42 -17.69 1.46 2.20
C SER A 42 -17.32 2.38 1.03
N ASN A 43 -18.15 3.39 0.74
CA ASN A 43 -17.89 4.32 -0.36
C ASN A 43 -16.55 5.07 -0.24
N ASN A 44 -16.03 5.22 0.97
CA ASN A 44 -14.80 5.94 1.28
C ASN A 44 -13.73 5.10 2.01
N ARG A 45 -13.99 3.83 2.33
CA ARG A 45 -13.04 2.96 3.07
C ARG A 45 -12.62 1.78 2.24
N TYR A 46 -11.31 1.56 2.20
CA TYR A 46 -10.68 0.56 1.35
C TYR A 46 -9.61 -0.21 2.13
N ILE A 47 -9.38 -1.46 1.74
CA ILE A 47 -8.14 -2.16 2.07
C ILE A 47 -7.20 -2.01 0.88
N ILE A 48 -6.06 -1.37 1.11
CA ILE A 48 -5.03 -1.16 0.10
C ILE A 48 -3.77 -1.96 0.45
N ARG A 49 -3.16 -2.60 -0.55
CA ARG A 49 -1.86 -3.26 -0.40
C ARG A 49 -0.74 -2.38 -0.93
N ILE A 50 0.24 -2.06 -0.09
CA ILE A 50 1.50 -1.42 -0.50
C ILE A 50 2.70 -2.18 0.04
N LEU A 51 3.73 -2.39 -0.77
CA LEU A 51 4.99 -3.00 -0.35
C LEU A 51 4.85 -4.34 0.44
N GLY A 52 3.76 -5.08 0.21
CA GLY A 52 3.42 -6.33 0.90
C GLY A 52 2.49 -6.19 2.12
N TYR A 53 2.20 -4.97 2.56
CA TYR A 53 1.37 -4.67 3.72
C TYR A 53 -0.04 -4.27 3.31
N ASN A 54 -1.05 -4.76 4.04
CA ASN A 54 -2.44 -4.35 3.86
C ASN A 54 -2.76 -3.24 4.86
N LEU A 55 -3.27 -2.11 4.39
CA LEU A 55 -3.63 -0.96 5.19
C LEU A 55 -5.12 -0.67 5.02
N LEU A 56 -5.78 -0.34 6.12
CA LEU A 56 -7.09 0.30 6.08
C LEU A 56 -6.88 1.78 5.74
N THR A 57 -7.54 2.26 4.69
CA THR A 57 -7.41 3.65 4.22
C THR A 57 -8.76 4.27 3.96
N GLU A 58 -8.82 5.58 4.15
CA GLU A 58 -9.94 6.43 3.78
C GLU A 58 -9.58 7.30 2.57
N SER A 59 -10.55 7.52 1.69
CA SER A 59 -10.40 8.36 0.50
C SER A 59 -11.75 8.83 -0.03
N GLU A 60 -11.84 10.09 -0.47
CA GLU A 60 -13.00 10.63 -1.19
C GLU A 60 -13.08 10.12 -2.64
N ALA A 61 -11.92 9.78 -3.23
CA ALA A 61 -11.88 9.14 -4.53
C ALA A 61 -12.50 7.74 -4.46
N ASN A 62 -13.27 7.40 -5.50
CA ASN A 62 -13.90 6.09 -5.63
C ASN A 62 -13.01 5.13 -6.43
N PHE A 63 -12.70 3.99 -5.83
CA PHE A 63 -11.96 2.91 -6.47
C PHE A 63 -12.77 1.63 -6.54
N ASN A 64 -12.41 0.76 -7.48
CA ASN A 64 -12.89 -0.61 -7.59
C ASN A 64 -11.88 -1.59 -7.01
N ILE A 65 -12.38 -2.76 -6.60
CA ILE A 65 -11.53 -3.87 -6.18
C ILE A 65 -10.62 -4.26 -7.35
N LYS A 66 -9.34 -4.49 -7.06
CA LYS A 66 -8.22 -4.75 -7.99
C LYS A 66 -7.64 -3.53 -8.71
N ASP A 67 -8.17 -2.33 -8.51
CA ASP A 67 -7.55 -1.13 -9.08
C ASP A 67 -6.10 -0.98 -8.61
N GLU A 68 -5.20 -0.66 -9.54
CA GLU A 68 -3.84 -0.25 -9.25
C GLU A 68 -3.79 1.27 -9.12
N VAL A 69 -3.15 1.76 -8.06
CA VAL A 69 -3.06 3.19 -7.75
C VAL A 69 -1.61 3.57 -7.46
N THR A 70 -1.24 4.80 -7.80
CA THR A 70 0.04 5.37 -7.36
C THR A 70 -0.22 6.29 -6.19
N LEU A 71 0.48 6.05 -5.09
CA LEU A 71 0.36 6.80 -3.86
C LEU A 71 1.60 7.66 -3.68
N THR A 72 1.44 8.89 -3.23
CA THR A 72 2.57 9.73 -2.80
C THR A 72 2.55 9.82 -1.28
N VAL A 73 3.68 9.50 -0.64
CA VAL A 73 3.86 9.63 0.81
C VAL A 73 3.95 11.10 1.15
N LEU A 74 2.94 11.63 1.85
CA LEU A 74 2.94 13.02 2.32
C LEU A 74 3.67 13.15 3.67
N GLN A 75 3.51 12.14 4.52
CA GLN A 75 4.04 12.10 5.87
C GLN A 75 4.19 10.65 6.32
N VAL A 76 5.18 10.36 7.17
CA VAL A 76 5.41 9.03 7.77
C VAL A 76 5.21 9.08 9.29
N GLU A 77 5.72 10.12 9.95
CA GLU A 77 5.57 10.37 11.39
C GLU A 77 4.94 11.75 11.63
N PRO A 78 4.10 11.93 12.67
CA PRO A 78 3.65 10.93 13.65
C PRO A 78 2.62 9.92 13.12
N HIS A 79 2.02 10.21 11.96
CA HIS A 79 1.07 9.32 11.28
C HIS A 79 1.41 9.22 9.79
N LEU A 80 1.15 8.05 9.20
CA LEU A 80 1.33 7.80 7.78
C LEU A 80 0.17 8.43 7.00
N THR A 81 0.50 9.40 6.14
CA THR A 81 -0.46 10.04 5.23
C THR A 81 -0.03 9.78 3.79
N LEU A 82 -0.97 9.27 2.98
CA LEU A 82 -0.76 8.93 1.58
C LEU A 82 -1.76 9.72 0.73
N ASN A 83 -1.26 10.39 -0.31
CA ASN A 83 -2.11 10.94 -1.36
C ASN A 83 -2.30 9.89 -2.45
N ILE A 84 -3.55 9.52 -2.74
CA ILE A 84 -3.86 8.54 -3.77
C ILE A 84 -4.07 9.26 -5.11
N ALA A 85 -3.03 9.29 -5.94
CA ALA A 85 -3.18 9.78 -7.32
C ALA A 85 -3.86 8.69 -8.15
N TYR A 86 -5.18 8.80 -8.31
CA TYR A 86 -5.91 7.94 -9.23
C TYR A 86 -5.53 8.33 -10.66
N ARG A 87 -4.66 7.55 -11.30
CA ARG A 87 -4.47 7.68 -12.74
C ARG A 87 -5.66 7.01 -13.41
N ARG A 88 -6.76 7.75 -13.63
CA ARG A 88 -7.71 7.36 -14.67
C ARG A 88 -6.88 7.19 -15.94
N LYS A 89 -6.92 6.00 -16.54
CA LYS A 89 -6.39 5.80 -17.88
C LYS A 89 -7.31 6.53 -18.85
N ASN A 90 -7.23 7.85 -18.88
CA ASN A 90 -7.79 8.75 -19.88
C ASN A 90 -6.88 9.98 -19.92
N ASN A 91 -6.56 10.40 -21.14
CA ASN A 91 -5.69 11.53 -21.48
C ASN A 91 -6.00 12.82 -20.70
N SER A 92 -4.98 13.69 -20.66
CA SER A 92 -4.94 15.09 -20.23
C SER A 92 -4.84 15.37 -18.73
N ASP A 93 -3.62 15.79 -18.36
CA ASP A 93 -3.25 16.89 -17.47
C ASP A 93 -4.38 17.55 -16.67
N ASN A 94 -4.27 17.45 -15.33
CA ASN A 94 -4.41 18.55 -14.36
C ASN A 94 -4.37 17.96 -12.94
N ALA A 95 -3.21 18.06 -12.30
CA ALA A 95 -3.04 17.76 -10.88
C ALA A 95 -3.56 18.94 -10.06
N MET A 96 -4.57 18.72 -9.22
CA MET A 96 -4.98 19.63 -8.15
C MET A 96 -4.57 18.99 -6.82
N ASP A 97 -3.75 19.71 -6.06
CA ASP A 97 -3.35 19.38 -4.70
C ASP A 97 -4.51 19.61 -3.73
N PHE A 98 -4.70 18.71 -2.77
CA PHE A 98 -5.53 18.97 -1.59
C PHE A 98 -4.77 18.58 -0.31
N LEU A 99 -4.68 19.56 0.59
CA LEU A 99 -4.32 19.46 1.99
C LEU A 99 -5.60 19.31 2.82
N VAL A 100 -5.58 18.45 3.84
CA VAL A 100 -6.54 18.50 4.94
C VAL A 100 -5.76 18.40 6.26
N TYR A 101 -6.14 19.29 7.19
CA TYR A 101 -5.51 19.61 8.48
C TYR A 101 -5.31 18.41 9.41
#